data_AF-A0A6A9QRH9-F1
#
_entry.id   AF-A0A6A9QRH9-F1
#
_cell.length_a   1.000
_cell.length_b   1.000
_cell.length_c   1.000
_cell.angle_alpha   90.00
_cell.angle_beta   90.00
_cell.angle_gamma   90.00
#
_symmetry.space_group_name_H-M   'P 1'
#
loop_
_entity.id
_entity.type
_entity.pdbx_description
1 polymer ?
#
loop_
_entity_poly.entity_id
_entity_poly.type
_entity_poly.pdbx_seq_one_letter_code
_entity_poly.pdbx_strand_id
1 'polypeptide(L)'
;MLAGILDDSLLIVSKNKVPEFYEENCKRYRIIHYYPDDYINLLLQGKENEVFRPFHVYYFVKVYMRKVLDVLASVEVARMADEWHRNQP
;
A
#
# COMPACT_ATOMS: atom_id res chain seq x y z
N MET A 1 9.78 2.08 5.38
CA MET A 1 9.73 3.05 4.28
C MET A 1 9.31 2.31 3.03
N LEU A 2 8.18 2.72 2.46
CA LEU A 2 7.65 2.23 1.18
C LEU A 2 7.75 3.40 0.21
N ALA A 3 8.27 3.15 -0.99
CA ALA A 3 8.24 4.11 -2.09
C ALA A 3 7.63 3.47 -3.33
N GLY A 4 6.60 4.11 -3.90
CA GLY A 4 5.97 3.73 -5.16
C GLY A 4 5.78 4.93 -6.07
N ILE A 5 5.67 4.70 -7.37
CA ILE A 5 5.46 5.74 -8.38
C ILE A 5 4.19 5.41 -9.17
N LEU A 6 3.35 6.42 -9.38
CA LEU A 6 2.20 6.40 -10.28
C LEU A 6 2.19 7.72 -11.03
N ASP A 7 2.51 7.69 -12.33
CA ASP A 7 2.61 8.89 -13.19
C ASP A 7 3.48 10.00 -12.57
N ASP A 8 2.86 11.10 -12.14
CA ASP A 8 3.49 12.24 -11.48
C ASP A 8 3.30 12.21 -9.95
N SER A 9 3.03 11.03 -9.39
CA SER A 9 2.81 10.82 -7.96
C SER A 9 3.83 9.87 -7.36
N LEU A 10 4.37 10.24 -6.20
CA LEU A 10 5.25 9.40 -5.38
C LEU A 10 4.51 9.00 -4.12
N LEU A 11 4.22 7.71 -3.97
CA LEU A 11 3.73 7.14 -2.71
C LEU A 11 4.90 6.99 -1.75
N ILE A 12 4.81 7.61 -0.58
CA ILE A 12 5.79 7.47 0.50
C ILE A 12 5.07 7.01 1.78
N VAL A 13 5.52 5.90 2.37
CA VAL A 13 5.05 5.48 3.69
C VAL A 13 6.19 5.59 4.70
N SER A 14 6.08 6.55 5.62
CA SER A 14 7.14 6.90 6.57
C SER A 14 6.57 7.57 7.83
N LYS A 15 7.27 7.46 8.96
CA LYS A 15 6.94 8.21 10.19
C LYS A 15 7.45 9.65 10.15
N ASN A 16 8.36 9.95 9.23
CA ASN A 16 8.96 11.28 9.12
C ASN A 16 8.05 12.18 8.29
N LYS A 17 8.09 13.49 8.58
CA LYS A 17 7.52 14.48 7.66
C LYS A 17 8.24 14.41 6.32
N VAL A 18 7.45 14.49 5.27
CA VAL A 18 7.92 14.55 3.88
C VAL A 18 7.30 15.77 3.21
N PRO A 19 7.98 16.36 2.21
CA PRO A 19 7.42 17.47 1.46
C PRO A 19 6.18 17.02 0.67
N GLU A 20 5.30 17.97 0.33
CA GLU A 20 4.11 17.68 -0.49
C GLU A 20 4.45 17.46 -1.97
N PHE A 21 5.60 17.99 -2.40
CA PHE A 21 6.08 17.90 -3.78
C PHE A 21 7.57 17.60 -3.80
N TYR A 22 8.00 16.90 -4.83
CA TYR A 22 9.39 16.67 -5.18
C TYR A 22 9.62 17.12 -6.61
N GLU A 23 10.68 17.88 -6.87
CA GLU A 23 10.99 18.35 -8.23
C GLU A 23 12.40 17.89 -8.59
N GLU A 24 12.51 17.20 -9.72
CA GLU A 24 13.77 16.74 -10.27
C GLU A 24 13.69 16.79 -11.80
N ASN A 25 14.75 17.27 -12.46
CA ASN A 25 14.83 17.36 -13.93
C ASN A 25 13.64 18.10 -14.58
N CYS A 26 13.22 19.23 -13.99
CA CYS A 26 12.06 20.03 -14.43
C CYS A 26 10.72 19.27 -14.41
N LYS A 27 10.67 18.11 -13.75
CA LYS A 27 9.46 17.34 -13.56
C LYS A 27 9.06 17.39 -12.09
N ARG A 28 7.83 17.84 -11.84
CA ARG A 28 7.26 17.97 -10.49
C ARG A 28 6.39 16.77 -10.19
N TYR A 29 6.72 16.08 -9.10
CA TYR A 29 5.97 14.97 -8.56
C TYR A 29 5.21 15.39 -7.31
N ARG A 30 3.96 14.94 -7.19
CA ARG A 30 3.16 15.07 -5.96
C ARG A 30 3.50 13.91 -5.03
N ILE A 31 3.77 14.20 -3.77
CA ILE A 31 3.99 13.15 -2.77
C ILE A 31 2.66 12.81 -2.10
N ILE A 32 2.32 11.52 -2.14
CA ILE A 32 1.22 10.91 -1.39
C ILE A 32 1.84 10.24 -0.18
N HIS A 33 1.66 10.85 0.99
CA HIS A 33 2.28 10.39 2.23
C HIS A 33 1.28 9.70 3.13
N TYR A 34 1.67 8.53 3.66
CA TYR A 34 0.96 7.87 4.75
C TYR A 34 1.91 7.57 5.91
N TYR A 35 1.37 7.68 7.12
CA TYR A 35 2.00 7.03 8.27
C TYR A 35 1.86 5.50 8.14
N PRO A 36 2.83 4.72 8.63
CA PRO A 36 2.80 3.26 8.44
C PRO A 36 1.55 2.59 9.00
N ASP A 37 1.10 2.99 10.18
CA ASP A 37 -0.05 2.37 10.84
C ASP A 37 -1.35 2.69 10.08
N ASP A 38 -1.52 3.93 9.63
CA ASP A 38 -2.66 4.35 8.80
C ASP A 38 -2.68 3.64 7.45
N TYR A 39 -1.51 3.48 6.82
CA TYR A 39 -1.40 2.77 5.55
C TYR A 39 -1.82 1.31 5.68
N ILE A 40 -1.38 0.63 6.74
CA ILE A 40 -1.81 -0.74 7.03
C ILE A 40 -3.31 -0.81 7.29
N ASN A 41 -3.86 0.14 8.05
CA ASN A 41 -5.30 0.19 8.30
C ASN A 41 -6.12 0.35 7.01
N LEU A 42 -5.65 1.15 6.04
CA LEU A 42 -6.30 1.30 4.74
C LEU A 42 -6.28 0.00 3.94
N LEU A 43 -5.18 -0.75 3.97
CA LEU A 43 -5.09 -2.07 3.34
C LEU A 43 -6.05 -3.06 4.01
N LEU A 44 -6.10 -3.09 5.34
CA LEU A 44 -7.01 -3.95 6.12
C LEU A 44 -8.49 -3.64 5.85
N GLN A 45 -8.81 -2.41 5.46
CA GLN A 45 -10.16 -2.00 5.05
C GLN A 45 -10.48 -2.36 3.59
N GLY A 46 -9.62 -3.09 2.89
CA GLY A 46 -9.83 -3.50 1.50
C GLY A 46 -9.56 -2.40 0.46
N LYS A 47 -8.93 -1.28 0.86
CA LYS A 47 -8.61 -0.16 -0.06
C LYS A 47 -7.32 -0.37 -0.85
N GLU A 48 -6.84 -1.60 -0.94
CA GLU A 48 -5.62 -1.98 -1.67
C GLU A 48 -5.64 -1.55 -3.15
N ASN A 49 -6.82 -1.54 -3.80
CA ASN A 49 -7.00 -1.09 -5.18
C ASN A 49 -6.82 0.43 -5.34
N GLU A 50 -6.95 1.20 -4.26
CA GLU A 50 -6.83 2.65 -4.26
C GLU A 50 -5.42 3.09 -3.85
N VAL A 51 -4.84 2.45 -2.82
CA VAL A 51 -3.65 2.96 -2.13
C VAL A 51 -2.36 2.15 -2.39
N PHE A 52 -2.47 1.01 -3.06
CA PHE A 52 -1.31 0.13 -3.28
C PHE A 52 -1.19 -0.35 -4.73
N ARG A 53 -2.19 -1.07 -5.24
CA ARG A 53 -2.15 -1.70 -6.57
C ARG A 53 -1.88 -0.74 -7.74
N PRO A 54 -2.31 0.54 -7.72
CA PRO A 54 -1.97 1.48 -8.79
C PRO A 54 -0.50 1.85 -8.84
N PHE A 55 0.23 1.78 -7.72
CA PHE A 55 1.60 2.26 -7.64
C PHE A 55 2.58 1.17 -8.06
N HIS A 56 3.49 1.51 -8.97
CA HIS A 56 4.66 0.68 -9.22
C HIS A 56 5.64 0.86 -8.06
N VAL A 57 5.85 -0.19 -7.29
CA VAL A 57 6.63 -0.17 -6.06
C VAL A 57 8.11 -0.41 -6.34
N TYR A 58 8.99 0.53 -5.94
CA TYR A 58 10.43 0.47 -6.21
C TYR A 58 11.29 0.16 -4.98
N TYR A 59 10.86 0.58 -3.79
CA TYR A 59 11.66 0.39 -2.57
C TYR A 59 10.78 0.00 -1.38
N PHE A 60 11.19 -1.06 -0.68
CA PHE A 60 10.50 -1.59 0.49
C PHE A 60 11.50 -2.03 1.56
N VAL A 61 11.28 -1.57 2.80
CA VAL A 61 11.97 -2.16 3.95
C VAL A 61 11.38 -3.55 4.22
N LYS A 62 12.21 -4.59 4.09
CA LYS A 62 11.91 -6.04 4.16
C LYS A 62 10.89 -6.46 5.24
N VAL A 63 10.94 -5.81 6.41
CA VAL A 63 10.04 -6.10 7.56
C VAL A 63 8.58 -5.76 7.28
N TYR A 64 8.31 -4.68 6.53
CA TYR A 64 6.94 -4.28 6.20
C TYR A 64 6.33 -5.19 5.14
N MET A 65 7.13 -5.68 4.20
CA MET A 65 6.65 -6.60 3.16
C MET A 65 6.14 -7.90 3.77
N ARG A 66 6.84 -8.46 4.77
CA ARG A 66 6.37 -9.64 5.49
C ARG A 66 5.01 -9.39 6.16
N LYS A 67 4.88 -8.30 6.91
CA LYS A 67 3.59 -7.94 7.55
C LYS A 67 2.47 -7.72 6.54
N VAL A 68 2.73 -7.00 5.45
CA VAL A 68 1.73 -6.73 4.41
C VAL A 68 1.33 -8.02 3.70
N LEU A 69 2.29 -8.87 3.33
CA LEU A 69 2.01 -10.16 2.69
C LEU A 69 1.27 -11.12 3.62
N ASP A 70 1.65 -11.19 4.89
CA ASP A 70 0.96 -12.00 5.90
C ASP A 70 -0.50 -11.54 6.06
N VAL A 71 -0.73 -10.23 6.08
CA VAL A 71 -2.08 -9.64 6.13
C VAL A 71 -2.88 -9.96 4.86
N LEU A 72 -2.32 -9.70 3.68
CA LEU A 72 -3.02 -9.95 2.41
C LEU A 72 -3.35 -11.45 2.24
N ALA A 73 -2.41 -12.34 2.59
CA ALA A 73 -2.65 -13.78 2.59
C ALA A 73 -3.75 -14.17 3.57
N SER A 74 -3.76 -13.59 4.78
CA SER A 74 -4.82 -13.85 5.76
C SER A 74 -6.20 -13.38 5.28
N VAL A 75 -6.27 -12.22 4.63
CA VAL A 75 -7.52 -11.67 4.08
C VAL A 75 -8.05 -12.58 2.96
N GLU A 76 -7.18 -13.04 2.07
CA GLU A 76 -7.59 -13.92 0.97
C GLU A 76 -8.07 -15.28 1.48
N VAL A 77 -7.40 -15.87 2.47
CA VAL A 77 -7.85 -17.12 3.11
C VAL A 77 -9.23 -16.94 3.75
N ALA A 78 -9.46 -15.82 4.45
CA ALA A 78 -10.76 -15.52 5.04
C ALA A 78 -11.85 -15.42 3.95
N ARG A 79 -11.56 -14.74 2.85
CA ARG A 79 -12.47 -14.61 1.70
C ARG A 79 -12.81 -15.98 1.09
N MET A 80 -11.81 -16.84 0.90
CA MET A 80 -12.01 -18.19 0.37
C MET A 80 -12.82 -19.07 1.33
N ALA A 81 -12.60 -18.95 2.64
CA ALA A 81 -13.36 -19.68 3.65
C ALA A 81 -14.84 -19.28 3.68
N ASP A 82 -15.12 -17.99 3.53
CA ASP A 82 -16.49 -17.46 3.43
C ASP A 82 -17.20 -17.93 2.15
N GLU A 83 -16.50 -17.95 1.01
CA GLU A 83 -17.02 -18.50 -0.25
C GLU A 83 -17.32 -20.00 -0.13
N TRP A 84 -16.46 -20.75 0.55
CA TRP A 84 -16.70 -22.17 0.83
C TRP A 84 -17.96 -22.40 1.66
N HIS A 85 -18.16 -21.62 2.73
CA HIS A 85 -19.34 -21.75 3.59
C HIS A 85 -20.64 -21.40 2.85
N ARG A 86 -20.62 -20.42 1.94
CA ARG A 86 -21.81 -20.06 1.14
C ARG A 86 -22.19 -21.09 0.08
N ASN A 87 -21.24 -21.90 -0.37
CA ASN A 87 -21.44 -22.90 -1.42
C ASN A 87 -21.72 -24.30 -0.87
N GLN A 88 -21.91 -24.45 0.45
CA GLN A 88 -22.40 -25.70 1.03
C GLN A 88 -23.92 -25.81 0.83
N PRO A 89 -24.42 -26.96 0.32
CA PRO A 89 -25.85 -27.19 0.09
C PRO A 89 -26.67 -27.30 1.38
#